data_AF-A0A918KHP8-F1
#
_entry.id   AF-A0A918KHP8-F1
#
_cell.length_a   1.000
_cell.length_b   1.000
_cell.length_c   1.000
_cell.angle_alpha   90.00
_cell.angle_beta   90.00
_cell.angle_gamma   90.00
#
_symmetry.space_group_name_H-M   'P 1'
#
loop_
_entity.id
_entity.type
_entity.pdbx_description
1 polymer ?
#
loop_
_entity_poly.entity_id
_entity_poly.type
_entity_poly.pdbx_seq_one_letter_code
_entity_poly.pdbx_strand_id
1 'polypeptide(L)'
;MSQNDDPKSLLKDLEDIRQSLDRIVDSESAIPLLDEIVDKRTPTHVNPDNPFLSSQSLSELIRIRNEAEARAAEEIASLAPLRPIEDIIERQKREKKELEAEEQQQLDLGDPEPEPEPELPKGPDPELILEQLETAFSHWIDDAVASYVQLFENDIRNRLQQDFRKLIWNWYEEHELPIPEGFLARERDEGPKTFGEHRARKQRNDGSESS
;
A
#
# COMPACT_ATOMS: atom_id res chain seq x y z
N MET A 1 13.42 -29.20 46.92
CA MET A 1 13.77 -30.41 46.14
C MET A 1 14.80 -29.98 45.12
N SER A 2 16.08 -30.27 45.37
CA SER A 2 17.16 -29.96 44.42
C SER A 2 17.19 -31.08 43.39
N GLN A 3 16.84 -30.77 42.15
CA GLN A 3 16.99 -31.71 41.04
C GLN A 3 18.48 -31.85 40.76
N ASN A 4 18.93 -33.11 40.73
CA ASN A 4 20.26 -33.49 40.29
C ASN A 4 20.35 -33.22 38.78
N ASP A 5 21.04 -32.15 38.39
CA ASP A 5 21.48 -31.95 37.02
C ASP A 5 22.63 -32.91 36.73
N ASP A 6 22.28 -34.18 36.49
CA ASP A 6 23.25 -35.17 36.04
C ASP A 6 23.73 -34.78 34.63
N PRO A 7 25.04 -34.56 34.40
CA PRO A 7 25.57 -34.16 33.09
C PRO A 7 25.30 -35.19 31.99
N LYS A 8 24.96 -36.43 32.39
CA LYS A 8 24.52 -37.50 31.49
C LYS A 8 23.13 -37.25 30.90
N SER A 9 22.25 -36.52 31.60
CA SER A 9 20.95 -36.10 31.08
C SER A 9 21.15 -35.05 29.99
N LEU A 10 21.98 -34.03 30.24
CA LEU A 10 22.29 -32.99 29.25
C LEU A 10 22.94 -33.56 27.98
N LEU A 11 23.89 -34.50 28.14
CA LEU A 11 24.51 -35.16 26.98
C LEU A 11 23.51 -35.99 26.18
N LYS A 12 22.52 -36.58 26.85
CA LYS A 12 21.44 -37.34 26.20
C LYS A 12 20.47 -36.41 25.48
N ASP A 13 20.07 -35.32 26.11
CA ASP A 13 19.21 -34.30 25.51
C ASP A 13 19.86 -33.69 24.26
N LEU A 14 21.18 -33.44 24.28
CA LEU A 14 21.91 -32.95 23.12
C LEU A 14 21.99 -33.96 21.97
N GLU A 15 22.15 -35.25 22.27
CA GLU A 15 22.16 -36.31 21.25
C GLU A 15 20.75 -36.54 20.68
N ASP A 16 19.71 -36.43 21.50
CA ASP A 16 18.31 -36.49 21.05
C ASP A 16 17.97 -35.30 20.14
N ILE A 17 18.45 -34.09 20.47
CA ILE A 17 18.29 -32.89 19.61
C ILE A 17 19.01 -33.08 18.28
N ARG A 18 20.24 -33.61 18.28
CA ARG A 18 21.00 -33.87 17.06
C ARG A 18 20.27 -34.87 16.15
N GLN A 19 19.78 -35.98 16.71
CA GLN A 19 19.02 -36.98 15.95
C GLN A 19 17.69 -36.42 15.43
N SER A 20 17.07 -35.50 16.17
CA SER A 20 15.88 -34.79 15.69
C SER A 20 16.19 -33.87 14.50
N LEU A 21 17.33 -33.17 14.53
CA LEU A 21 17.75 -32.28 13.44
C LEU A 21 18.15 -33.06 12.19
N ASP A 22 18.88 -34.17 12.34
CA ASP A 22 19.24 -35.05 11.22
C ASP A 22 17.99 -35.62 10.55
N ARG A 23 16.94 -35.98 11.32
CA ARG A 23 15.64 -36.41 10.76
C ARG A 23 14.92 -35.31 9.98
N ILE A 24 15.06 -34.04 10.37
CA ILE A 24 14.44 -32.90 9.68
C ILE A 24 15.16 -32.61 8.37
N VAL A 25 16.48 -32.80 8.34
CA VAL A 25 17.31 -32.63 7.13
C VAL A 25 17.07 -33.75 6.13
N ASP A 26 16.94 -35.00 6.58
CA ASP A 26 16.57 -36.14 5.71
C ASP A 26 15.09 -36.10 5.28
N SER A 27 14.22 -35.49 6.08
CA SER A 27 12.87 -35.11 5.67
C SER A 27 12.92 -33.76 4.95
N GLU A 28 13.63 -33.71 3.83
CA GLU A 28 13.43 -32.65 2.85
C GLU A 28 11.95 -32.72 2.43
N SER A 29 11.12 -31.93 3.11
CA SER A 29 9.76 -31.65 2.66
C SER A 29 9.95 -30.86 1.38
N ALA A 30 10.08 -31.59 0.26
CA ALA A 30 10.05 -31.03 -1.07
C ALA A 30 8.79 -30.16 -1.11
N ILE A 31 8.99 -28.84 -1.09
CA ILE A 31 7.92 -27.88 -1.22
C ILE A 31 7.28 -28.23 -2.56
N PRO A 32 6.02 -28.69 -2.58
CA PRO A 32 5.41 -29.13 -3.83
C PRO A 32 5.44 -27.97 -4.81
N LEU A 33 5.88 -28.25 -6.03
CA LEU A 33 5.90 -27.27 -7.11
C LEU A 33 4.46 -26.84 -7.42
N LEU A 34 4.29 -25.60 -7.86
CA LEU A 34 2.96 -25.02 -8.15
C LEU A 34 2.13 -25.92 -9.08
N ASP A 35 2.77 -26.55 -10.07
CA ASP A 35 2.11 -27.44 -11.02
C ASP A 35 1.47 -28.68 -10.35
N GLU A 36 2.09 -29.25 -9.31
CA GLU A 36 1.53 -30.38 -8.55
C GLU A 36 0.32 -29.98 -7.68
N ILE A 37 0.23 -28.72 -7.28
CA ILE A 37 -0.84 -28.19 -6.42
C ILE A 37 -2.07 -27.84 -7.27
N VAL A 38 -1.85 -27.35 -8.50
CA VAL A 38 -2.94 -26.95 -9.42
C VAL A 38 -3.72 -28.18 -9.89
N ASP A 39 -3.06 -29.30 -10.21
CA ASP A 39 -3.72 -30.51 -10.70
C ASP A 39 -4.55 -31.26 -9.64
N LYS A 40 -4.23 -31.08 -8.34
CA LYS A 40 -4.88 -31.83 -7.23
C LYS A 40 -6.03 -31.07 -6.56
N ARG A 41 -6.27 -29.80 -6.89
CA ARG A 41 -7.39 -29.03 -6.33
C ARG A 41 -8.65 -29.28 -7.14
N THR A 42 -9.67 -29.89 -6.52
CA THR A 42 -11.03 -29.87 -7.08
C THR A 42 -11.46 -28.42 -7.29
N PRO A 43 -12.10 -28.06 -8.42
CA PRO A 43 -12.50 -26.69 -8.71
C PRO A 43 -13.30 -26.15 -7.52
N THR A 44 -12.71 -25.19 -6.80
CA THR A 44 -13.41 -24.51 -5.71
C THR A 44 -14.64 -23.89 -6.32
N HIS A 45 -15.84 -24.33 -5.92
CA HIS A 45 -17.09 -23.72 -6.36
C HIS A 45 -17.02 -22.25 -5.93
N VAL A 46 -16.70 -21.39 -6.89
CA VAL A 46 -16.59 -19.95 -6.67
C VAL A 46 -17.98 -19.49 -6.27
N ASN A 47 -18.08 -18.83 -5.12
CA ASN A 47 -19.34 -18.25 -4.65
C ASN A 47 -19.74 -17.14 -5.64
N PRO A 48 -20.86 -17.29 -6.38
CA PRO A 48 -21.26 -16.30 -7.39
C PRO A 48 -21.64 -14.94 -6.77
N ASP A 49 -21.92 -14.89 -5.46
CA ASP A 49 -22.29 -13.67 -4.74
C ASP A 49 -21.08 -12.89 -4.18
N ASN A 50 -19.85 -13.31 -4.47
CA ASN A 50 -18.68 -12.53 -4.10
C ASN A 50 -18.39 -11.46 -5.18
N PRO A 51 -18.57 -10.16 -4.88
CA PRO A 51 -18.37 -9.09 -5.86
C PRO A 51 -16.94 -9.04 -6.42
N PHE A 52 -15.94 -9.48 -5.64
CA PHE A 52 -14.52 -9.49 -6.02
C PHE A 52 -14.10 -10.74 -6.81
N LEU A 53 -14.91 -11.80 -6.81
CA LEU A 53 -14.64 -13.04 -7.55
C LEU A 53 -15.61 -13.24 -8.71
N SER A 54 -16.48 -12.27 -8.98
CA SER A 54 -17.28 -12.27 -10.21
C SER A 54 -16.30 -12.31 -11.40
N SER A 55 -16.58 -13.17 -12.37
CA SER A 55 -15.73 -13.34 -13.56
C SER A 55 -15.47 -12.02 -14.28
N GLN A 56 -16.41 -11.08 -14.20
CA GLN A 56 -16.30 -9.76 -14.79
C GLN A 56 -15.37 -8.83 -14.00
N SER A 57 -15.48 -8.76 -12.67
CA SER A 57 -14.57 -7.95 -11.84
C SER A 57 -13.14 -8.47 -11.91
N LEU A 58 -12.93 -9.79 -11.89
CA LEU A 58 -11.61 -10.38 -12.05
C LEU A 58 -11.03 -10.13 -13.44
N SER A 59 -11.82 -10.24 -14.51
CA SER A 59 -11.36 -9.91 -15.87
C SER A 59 -10.97 -8.45 -16.00
N GLU A 60 -11.73 -7.55 -15.37
CA GLU A 60 -11.45 -6.12 -15.36
C GLU A 60 -10.17 -5.81 -14.58
N LEU A 61 -9.95 -6.49 -13.44
CA LEU A 61 -8.74 -6.34 -12.63
C LEU A 61 -7.49 -6.85 -13.34
N ILE A 62 -7.59 -7.98 -14.06
CA ILE A 62 -6.51 -8.48 -14.93
C ILE A 62 -6.23 -7.48 -16.05
N ARG A 63 -7.27 -6.91 -16.67
CA ARG A 63 -7.10 -5.90 -17.71
C ARG A 63 -6.39 -4.65 -17.17
N ILE A 64 -6.81 -4.13 -16.03
CA ILE A 64 -6.18 -2.97 -15.37
C ILE A 64 -4.72 -3.26 -15.04
N ARG A 65 -4.43 -4.45 -14.50
CA ARG A 65 -3.05 -4.87 -14.23
C ARG A 65 -2.20 -4.87 -15.50
N ASN A 66 -2.66 -5.52 -16.56
CA ASN A 66 -1.90 -5.62 -17.81
C ASN A 66 -1.71 -4.25 -18.47
N GLU A 67 -2.70 -3.37 -18.39
CA GLU A 67 -2.61 -1.99 -18.88
C GLU A 67 -1.58 -1.18 -18.07
N ALA A 68 -1.57 -1.32 -16.75
CA ALA A 68 -0.58 -0.68 -15.89
C ALA A 68 0.83 -1.21 -16.16
N GLU A 69 0.98 -2.53 -16.34
CA GLU A 69 2.26 -3.18 -16.65
C GLU A 69 2.78 -2.73 -18.03
N ALA A 70 1.90 -2.62 -19.03
CA ALA A 70 2.25 -2.10 -20.35
C ALA A 70 2.71 -0.63 -20.29
N ARG A 71 2.01 0.22 -19.55
CA ARG A 71 2.42 1.64 -19.37
C ARG A 71 3.76 1.76 -18.65
N ALA A 72 4.00 0.97 -17.60
CA ALA A 72 5.28 0.95 -16.90
C ALA A 72 6.42 0.46 -17.82
N ALA A 73 6.16 -0.56 -18.64
CA ALA A 73 7.12 -1.05 -19.61
C ALA A 73 7.43 -0.01 -20.70
N GLU A 74 6.42 0.74 -21.18
CA GLU A 74 6.61 1.85 -22.11
C GLU A 74 7.42 3.00 -21.47
N GLU A 75 7.17 3.32 -20.20
CA GLU A 75 7.92 4.34 -19.45
C GLU A 75 9.39 3.92 -19.31
N ILE A 76 9.66 2.67 -18.94
CA ILE A 76 11.01 2.11 -18.85
C ILE A 76 11.69 2.06 -20.23
N ALA A 77 10.95 1.72 -21.29
CA ALA A 77 11.46 1.70 -22.66
C ALA A 77 11.71 3.12 -23.22
N SER A 78 10.98 4.13 -22.72
CA SER A 78 11.15 5.54 -23.08
C SER A 78 12.35 6.19 -22.38
N LEU A 79 12.78 5.63 -21.25
CA LEU A 79 14.04 6.02 -20.61
C LEU A 79 15.18 5.57 -21.53
N ALA A 80 15.91 6.57 -22.05
CA ALA A 80 16.99 6.39 -23.00
C ALA A 80 17.96 5.27 -22.55
N PRO A 81 18.54 4.49 -23.48
CA PRO A 81 19.49 3.44 -23.14
C PRO A 81 20.60 4.00 -22.25
N LEU A 82 20.66 3.52 -21.01
CA LEU A 82 21.75 3.85 -20.10
C LEU A 82 23.06 3.42 -20.79
N ARG A 83 23.88 4.40 -21.14
CA ARG A 83 25.21 4.10 -21.71
C ARG A 83 26.02 3.33 -20.66
N PRO A 84 26.82 2.34 -21.05
CA PRO A 84 27.72 1.64 -20.13
C PRO A 84 28.56 2.64 -19.33
N ILE A 85 28.69 2.39 -18.03
CA ILE A 85 29.37 3.28 -17.09
C ILE A 85 30.84 3.51 -17.52
N GLU A 86 31.44 2.53 -18.18
CA GLU A 86 32.79 2.61 -18.76
C GLU A 86 32.95 3.75 -19.77
N ASP A 87 31.95 4.01 -20.64
CA ASP A 87 32.01 5.07 -21.65
C ASP A 87 31.93 6.47 -21.00
N ILE A 88 31.20 6.58 -19.89
CA ILE A 88 31.05 7.83 -19.13
C ILE A 88 32.38 8.17 -18.44
N ILE A 89 33.03 7.17 -17.83
CA ILE A 89 34.32 7.33 -17.17
C ILE A 89 35.43 7.70 -18.18
N GLU A 90 35.47 7.03 -19.34
CA GLU A 90 36.45 7.37 -20.38
C GLU A 90 36.26 8.78 -20.93
N ARG A 91 35.00 9.21 -21.13
CA ARG A 91 34.69 10.55 -21.62
C ARG A 91 35.12 11.62 -20.62
N GLN A 92 34.78 11.47 -19.34
CA GLN A 92 35.21 12.41 -18.30
C GLN A 92 36.74 12.48 -18.18
N LYS A 93 37.43 11.36 -18.38
CA LYS A 93 38.90 11.32 -18.36
C LYS A 93 39.52 12.04 -19.56
N ARG A 94 38.87 12.02 -20.73
CA ARG A 94 39.31 12.77 -21.92
C ARG A 94 39.03 14.27 -21.75
N GLU A 95 37.83 14.63 -21.29
CA GLU A 95 37.43 16.02 -21.01
C GLU A 95 38.35 16.67 -19.96
N LYS A 96 38.69 15.94 -18.89
CA LYS A 96 39.64 16.42 -17.88
C LYS A 96 41.05 16.61 -18.43
N LYS A 97 41.48 15.77 -19.39
CA LYS A 97 42.80 15.85 -20.01
C LYS A 97 42.89 16.96 -21.06
N GLU A 98 41.79 17.30 -21.73
CA GLU A 98 41.68 18.49 -22.60
C GLU A 98 41.70 19.78 -21.77
N LEU A 99 40.94 19.83 -20.66
CA LEU A 99 40.93 20.98 -19.75
C LEU A 99 42.32 21.25 -19.13
N GLU A 100 43.02 20.20 -18.67
CA GLU A 100 44.39 20.33 -18.14
C GLU A 100 45.42 20.74 -19.23
N ALA A 101 45.17 20.40 -20.50
CA ALA A 101 46.03 20.80 -21.63
C ALA A 101 45.76 22.24 -22.09
N GLU A 102 44.53 22.72 -21.98
CA GLU A 102 44.15 24.12 -22.25
C GLU A 102 44.63 25.06 -21.13
N GLU A 103 44.59 24.64 -19.86
CA GLU A 103 45.14 25.39 -18.72
C GLU A 103 46.66 25.62 -18.83
N GLN A 104 47.40 24.66 -19.39
CA GLN A 104 48.84 24.80 -19.59
C GLN A 104 49.21 25.68 -20.80
N GLN A 105 48.29 25.91 -21.74
CA GLN A 105 48.52 26.78 -22.91
C GLN A 105 48.09 28.24 -22.67
N GLN A 106 47.28 28.53 -21.65
CA GLN A 106 46.80 29.90 -21.34
C GLN A 106 47.70 30.74 -20.42
N LEU A 107 48.82 30.20 -19.92
CA LEU A 107 49.76 30.94 -19.05
C LEU A 107 50.68 31.95 -19.78
N ASP A 108 50.52 32.19 -21.10
CA ASP A 108 51.40 33.06 -21.91
C ASP A 108 50.70 34.25 -22.62
N LEU A 109 49.43 34.56 -22.35
CA LEU A 109 48.84 35.82 -22.81
C LEU A 109 48.07 36.52 -21.70
N GLY A 110 48.53 37.73 -21.39
CA GLY A 110 47.98 38.60 -20.35
C GLY A 110 46.49 38.91 -20.54
N ASP A 111 45.81 38.82 -19.40
CA ASP A 111 44.65 39.56 -18.92
C ASP A 111 43.70 40.16 -19.98
N PRO A 112 42.51 39.56 -20.14
CA PRO A 112 41.29 40.30 -20.35
C PRO A 112 40.32 40.12 -19.16
N GLU A 113 39.87 41.26 -18.66
CA GLU A 113 38.81 41.50 -17.69
C GLU A 113 37.64 40.48 -17.78
N PRO A 114 37.19 39.87 -16.67
CA PRO A 114 36.14 38.85 -16.73
C PRO A 114 34.78 39.49 -17.04
N GLU A 115 34.16 39.09 -18.15
CA GLU A 115 32.74 39.36 -18.40
C GLU A 115 31.87 38.65 -17.33
N PRO A 116 30.83 39.30 -16.79
CA PRO A 116 29.96 38.67 -15.79
C PRO A 116 29.07 37.59 -16.45
N GLU A 117 29.26 36.33 -16.07
CA GLU A 117 28.36 35.24 -16.43
C GLU A 117 26.92 35.56 -15.98
N PRO A 118 25.89 35.37 -16.83
CA PRO A 118 24.51 35.59 -16.43
C PRO A 118 24.09 34.53 -15.39
N GLU A 119 23.81 34.97 -14.16
CA GLU A 119 23.25 34.11 -13.12
C GLU A 119 21.91 33.52 -13.61
N LEU A 120 21.88 32.22 -13.84
CA LEU A 120 20.63 31.50 -14.11
C LEU A 120 19.65 31.76 -12.95
N PRO A 121 18.35 31.96 -13.23
CA PRO A 121 17.37 32.12 -12.16
C PRO A 121 17.41 30.85 -11.30
N LYS A 122 17.86 31.00 -10.05
CA LYS A 122 17.85 29.91 -9.07
C LYS A 122 16.40 29.45 -8.94
N GLY A 123 16.13 28.22 -9.39
CA GLY A 123 14.84 27.58 -9.18
C GLY A 123 14.50 27.51 -7.69
N PRO A 124 13.22 27.32 -7.34
CA PRO A 124 12.82 27.14 -5.96
C PRO A 124 13.61 25.98 -5.35
N ASP A 125 14.11 26.19 -4.13
CA ASP A 125 14.96 25.24 -3.42
C ASP A 125 14.21 23.90 -3.24
N PRO A 126 14.71 22.79 -3.80
CA PRO A 126 14.02 21.50 -3.72
C PRO A 126 13.80 21.03 -2.29
N GLU A 127 14.71 21.39 -1.37
CA GLU A 127 14.59 21.03 0.06
C GLU A 127 13.38 21.72 0.71
N LEU A 128 13.12 22.98 0.37
CA LEU A 128 11.94 23.71 0.86
C LEU A 128 10.63 23.14 0.31
N ILE A 129 10.65 22.62 -0.92
CA ILE A 129 9.47 21.97 -1.51
C ILE A 129 9.20 20.63 -0.81
N LEU A 130 10.25 19.85 -0.53
CA LEU A 130 10.13 18.59 0.20
C LEU A 130 9.58 18.81 1.61
N GLU A 131 10.11 19.79 2.35
CA GLU A 131 9.63 20.10 3.70
C GLU A 131 8.15 20.53 3.73
N GLN A 132 7.73 21.31 2.73
CA GLN A 132 6.31 21.69 2.57
C GLN A 132 5.42 20.48 2.23
N LEU A 133 5.89 19.59 1.36
CA LEU A 133 5.16 18.37 0.99
C LEU A 133 5.06 17.40 2.16
N GLU A 134 6.13 17.21 2.92
CA GLU A 134 6.14 16.37 4.12
C GLU A 134 5.18 16.90 5.20
N THR A 135 5.17 18.22 5.38
CA THR A 135 4.23 18.88 6.30
C THR A 135 2.79 18.69 5.86
N ALA A 136 2.48 18.92 4.57
CA ALA A 136 1.14 18.73 4.03
C ALA A 136 0.69 17.26 4.09
N PHE A 137 1.60 16.33 3.82
CA PHE A 137 1.34 14.90 3.90
C PHE A 137 1.06 14.45 5.34
N SER A 138 1.83 14.95 6.31
CA SER A 138 1.62 14.65 7.73
C SER A 138 0.25 15.11 8.21
N HIS A 139 -0.16 16.34 7.85
CA HIS A 139 -1.49 16.85 8.18
C HIS A 139 -2.59 16.03 7.53
N TRP A 140 -2.41 15.63 6.26
CA TRP A 140 -3.39 14.78 5.57
C TRP A 140 -3.52 13.40 6.24
N ILE A 141 -2.41 12.80 6.69
CA ILE A 141 -2.45 11.55 7.45
C ILE A 141 -3.26 11.73 8.73
N ASP A 142 -2.98 12.77 9.50
CA ASP A 142 -3.67 13.01 10.77
C ASP A 142 -5.17 13.20 10.57
N ASP A 143 -5.57 13.99 9.57
CA ASP A 143 -6.97 14.21 9.22
C ASP A 143 -7.66 12.93 8.71
N ALA A 144 -6.97 12.16 7.85
CA ALA A 144 -7.50 10.93 7.30
C ALA A 144 -7.68 9.86 8.38
N VAL A 145 -6.69 9.70 9.27
CA VAL A 145 -6.76 8.76 10.39
C VAL A 145 -7.85 9.16 11.37
N ALA A 146 -7.93 10.44 11.75
CA ALA A 146 -8.97 10.93 12.64
C ALA A 146 -10.38 10.69 12.05
N SER A 147 -10.56 10.97 10.78
CA SER A 147 -11.84 10.74 10.08
C SER A 147 -12.19 9.25 10.02
N TYR A 148 -11.21 8.40 9.71
CA TYR A 148 -11.41 6.95 9.66
C TYR A 148 -11.79 6.39 11.04
N VAL A 149 -11.06 6.78 12.10
CA VAL A 149 -11.36 6.34 13.47
C VAL A 149 -12.77 6.75 13.88
N GLN A 150 -13.18 7.99 13.60
CA GLN A 150 -14.55 8.42 13.90
C GLN A 150 -15.62 7.61 13.17
N LEU A 151 -15.43 7.33 11.87
CA LEU A 151 -16.36 6.51 11.09
C LEU A 151 -16.40 5.07 11.60
N PHE A 152 -15.24 4.50 11.90
CA PHE A 152 -15.10 3.14 12.42
C PHE A 152 -15.72 2.99 13.81
N GLU A 153 -15.49 3.93 14.72
CA GLU A 153 -16.10 3.93 16.05
C GLU A 153 -17.62 4.03 15.97
N ASN A 154 -18.13 4.89 15.08
CA ASN A 154 -19.56 5.02 14.85
C ASN A 154 -20.15 3.73 14.28
N ASP A 155 -19.48 3.09 13.32
CA ASP A 155 -19.94 1.82 12.74
C ASP A 155 -19.97 0.69 13.77
N ILE A 156 -18.89 0.51 14.54
CA ILE A 156 -18.86 -0.48 15.63
C ILE A 156 -19.95 -0.19 16.65
N ARG A 157 -20.13 1.07 17.06
CA ARG A 157 -21.15 1.43 18.03
C ARG A 157 -22.54 1.09 17.51
N ASN A 158 -22.83 1.40 16.25
CA ASN A 158 -24.11 1.07 15.61
C ASN A 158 -24.32 -0.44 15.55
N ARG A 159 -23.30 -1.20 15.11
CA ARG A 159 -23.37 -2.66 15.02
C ARG A 159 -23.56 -3.31 16.39
N LEU A 160 -22.79 -2.91 17.40
CA LEU A 160 -22.94 -3.40 18.77
C LEU A 160 -24.32 -3.08 19.34
N GLN A 161 -24.85 -1.88 19.07
CA GLN A 161 -26.20 -1.54 19.47
C GLN A 161 -27.25 -2.42 18.79
N GLN A 162 -27.09 -2.72 17.50
CA GLN A 162 -27.98 -3.63 16.78
C GLN A 162 -27.89 -5.06 17.32
N ASP A 163 -26.68 -5.57 17.55
CA ASP A 163 -26.46 -6.92 18.08
C ASP A 163 -27.04 -7.04 19.50
N PHE A 164 -26.83 -6.04 20.36
CA PHE A 164 -27.43 -6.01 21.69
C PHE A 164 -28.97 -5.94 21.63
N ARG A 165 -29.52 -5.19 20.68
CA ARG A 165 -30.98 -5.16 20.49
C ARG A 165 -31.54 -6.50 20.03
N LYS A 166 -30.88 -7.16 19.08
CA LYS A 166 -31.25 -8.52 18.63
C LYS A 166 -31.18 -9.51 19.78
N LEU A 167 -30.16 -9.41 20.62
CA LEU A 167 -30.03 -10.26 21.82
C LEU A 167 -31.22 -10.06 22.76
N ILE A 168 -31.59 -8.80 23.06
CA ILE A 168 -32.75 -8.51 23.90
C ILE A 168 -34.03 -9.01 23.22
N TRP A 169 -34.20 -8.77 21.92
CA TRP A 169 -35.36 -9.24 21.17
C TRP A 169 -35.54 -10.75 21.30
N ASN A 170 -34.48 -11.51 21.00
CA ASN A 170 -34.48 -12.96 21.10
C ASN A 170 -34.79 -13.42 22.54
N TRP A 171 -34.27 -12.73 23.56
CA TRP A 171 -34.57 -13.04 24.95
C TRP A 171 -36.07 -12.84 25.27
N TYR A 172 -36.71 -11.76 24.78
CA TYR A 172 -38.16 -11.57 24.96
C TYR A 172 -38.97 -12.64 24.23
N GLU A 173 -38.57 -13.03 23.03
CA GLU A 173 -39.21 -14.12 22.28
C GLU A 173 -39.07 -15.47 23.01
N GLU A 174 -37.88 -15.82 23.47
CA GLU A 174 -37.59 -17.07 24.20
C GLU A 174 -38.40 -17.18 25.51
N HIS A 175 -38.69 -16.04 26.14
CA HIS A 175 -39.46 -15.98 27.38
C HIS A 175 -40.95 -15.67 27.19
N GLU A 176 -41.45 -15.64 25.95
CA GLU A 176 -42.86 -15.33 25.60
C GLU A 176 -43.36 -14.01 26.21
N LEU A 177 -42.46 -13.03 26.38
CA LEU A 177 -42.78 -11.74 26.98
C LEU A 177 -43.21 -10.71 25.92
N PRO A 178 -44.17 -9.82 26.21
CA PRO A 178 -44.56 -8.76 25.30
C PRO A 178 -43.41 -7.75 25.15
N ILE A 179 -42.99 -7.51 23.91
CA ILE A 179 -41.90 -6.57 23.58
C ILE A 179 -42.40 -5.13 23.79
N PRO A 180 -41.65 -4.28 24.52
CA PRO A 180 -42.02 -2.88 24.73
C PRO A 180 -42.16 -2.08 23.43
N GLU A 181 -43.19 -1.24 23.31
CA GLU A 181 -43.49 -0.47 22.08
C GLU A 181 -42.34 0.44 21.61
N GLY A 182 -41.56 1.01 22.54
CA GLY A 182 -40.38 1.82 22.21
C GLY A 182 -39.26 1.05 21.49
N PHE A 183 -39.27 -0.29 21.59
CA PHE A 183 -38.33 -1.16 20.89
C PHE A 183 -38.76 -1.39 19.44
N LEU A 184 -40.07 -1.54 19.22
CA LEU A 184 -40.69 -1.73 17.89
C LEU A 184 -40.65 -0.46 17.02
N ALA A 185 -40.78 0.72 17.64
CA ALA A 185 -40.77 1.99 16.92
C ALA A 185 -39.41 2.29 16.27
N ARG A 186 -38.32 1.86 16.92
CA ARG A 186 -36.95 2.18 16.49
C ARG A 186 -36.42 1.27 15.39
N GLU A 187 -36.98 0.07 15.25
CA GLU A 187 -36.68 -0.86 14.15
C GLU A 187 -37.24 -0.36 12.81
N ARG A 188 -38.37 0.38 12.83
CA ARG A 188 -38.95 0.99 11.63
C ARG A 188 -38.19 2.22 11.12
N ASP A 189 -37.49 2.92 12.00
CA ASP A 189 -36.71 4.14 11.67
C ASP A 189 -35.28 3.83 11.19
N GLU A 190 -34.74 2.64 11.49
CA GLU A 190 -33.41 2.19 11.07
C GLU A 190 -33.47 1.33 9.79
N GLY A 191 -34.32 1.70 8.82
CA GLY A 191 -34.26 1.15 7.46
C GLY A 191 -32.87 1.37 6.83
N PRO A 192 -32.47 0.57 5.82
CA PRO A 192 -31.11 0.56 5.28
C PRO A 192 -30.79 1.95 4.73
N LYS A 193 -30.01 2.73 5.49
CA LYS A 193 -29.38 3.94 4.96
C LYS A 193 -28.30 3.47 4.01
N THR A 194 -28.67 3.34 2.75
CA THR A 194 -27.75 3.10 1.65
C THR A 194 -26.71 4.23 1.68
N PHE A 195 -25.47 3.86 1.98
CA PHE A 195 -24.31 4.73 1.87
C PHE A 195 -24.11 5.09 0.38
N GLY A 196 -24.82 6.09 -0.12
CA GLY A 196 -24.75 6.45 -1.54
C GLY A 196 -25.33 7.80 -1.96
N GLU A 197 -26.04 8.54 -1.09
CA GLU A 197 -26.76 9.76 -1.50
C GLU A 197 -26.29 11.04 -0.80
N HIS A 198 -24.98 11.19 -0.60
CA HIS A 198 -24.38 12.49 -0.28
C HIS A 198 -23.41 12.96 -1.35
N ARG A 199 -23.81 12.92 -2.63
CA ARG A 199 -23.10 13.66 -3.68
C ARG A 199 -23.97 14.06 -4.89
N ALA A 200 -25.08 14.78 -4.68
CA ALA A 200 -25.71 15.51 -5.78
C ALA A 200 -26.74 16.55 -5.33
N ARG A 201 -26.31 17.69 -4.75
CA ARG A 201 -27.11 18.93 -4.86
C ARG A 201 -26.33 20.19 -4.51
N LYS A 202 -25.43 20.59 -5.42
CA LYS A 202 -25.00 21.99 -5.49
C LYS A 202 -24.64 22.36 -6.92
N GLN A 203 -25.64 22.45 -7.80
CA GLN A 203 -25.62 23.33 -8.97
C GLN A 203 -27.05 23.69 -9.38
N ARG A 204 -27.17 24.89 -9.96
CA ARG A 204 -28.36 25.59 -10.49
C ARG A 204 -29.03 26.54 -9.51
N ASN A 205 -28.41 27.69 -9.34
CA ASN A 205 -29.16 28.94 -9.34
C ASN A 205 -28.24 30.03 -9.92
N ASP A 206 -28.32 30.23 -11.24
CA ASP A 206 -27.90 31.47 -11.89
C ASP A 206 -28.54 31.52 -13.29
N GLY A 207 -29.12 32.68 -13.62
CA GLY A 207 -29.47 33.05 -14.99
C GLY A 207 -30.94 32.89 -15.39
N SER A 208 -31.84 33.64 -14.76
CA SER A 208 -33.08 34.08 -15.43
C SER A 208 -33.12 35.60 -15.33
N GLU A 209 -32.43 36.26 -16.28
CA GLU A 209 -32.69 37.67 -16.59
C GLU A 209 -33.43 37.74 -17.92
N SER A 210 -34.54 38.45 -17.85
CA SER A 210 -35.55 38.67 -18.87
C SER A 210 -35.02 39.51 -20.04
N SER A 211 -35.53 39.23 -21.23
CA SER A 211 -35.78 40.22 -22.27
C SER A 211 -37.06 39.85 -23.00
#